data_AF-A0A3D8VLQ7-F1
#
_entry.id   AF-A0A3D8VLQ7-F1
#
_cell.length_a   1.000
_cell.length_b   1.000
_cell.length_c   1.000
_cell.angle_alpha   90.00
_cell.angle_beta   90.00
_cell.angle_gamma   90.00
#
_symmetry.space_group_name_H-M   'P 1'
#
loop_
_entity.id
_entity.type
_entity.pdbx_description
1 polymer ?
#
loop_
_entity_poly.entity_id
_entity_poly.type
_entity_poly.pdbx_seq_one_letter_code
_entity_poly.pdbx_strand_id
1 'polypeptide(L)'
;MYVGPYTHQYPYYVNHPAYGYRSSTGYWPGPVPNQAYGSYYYNRLMAKDYGPSPFVIDINEATKQNQTYRTALWTGSNLQVTLMSIPPGGDIGLEVHPNVDQFLRIEQGQGIVQMGENKNDLSFERNVYDDDAIMIPAGTWHNVTNTGDTPLKLYSIYAPPNHPFGTVHATKAEAMTAEEDNGQGNGNTLVYGKTPDEWVKYTEYLVNEGLEDVKRGINATHILQEFILMGLLVGKGYTPEKAYETVEEWERTGKSKLLQQSKKMQ
;
A
#
# COMPACT_ATOMS: atom_id res chain seq x y z
N MET A 1 -40.32 -40.48 -21.81
CA MET A 1 -40.59 -39.52 -22.91
C MET A 1 -39.71 -38.30 -22.68
N TYR A 2 -39.30 -37.62 -23.75
CA TYR A 2 -38.28 -36.55 -23.71
C TYR A 2 -38.77 -35.27 -23.02
N VAL A 3 -37.80 -34.47 -22.52
CA VAL A 3 -38.03 -33.17 -21.87
C VAL A 3 -37.22 -32.09 -22.59
N GLY A 4 -37.82 -30.92 -22.78
CA GLY A 4 -37.16 -29.69 -23.20
C GLY A 4 -37.72 -29.06 -24.49
N PRO A 5 -37.57 -27.74 -24.70
CA PRO A 5 -37.64 -26.68 -23.69
C PRO A 5 -38.59 -25.54 -24.10
N TYR A 6 -39.15 -24.82 -23.12
CA TYR A 6 -39.83 -23.55 -23.38
C TYR A 6 -38.90 -22.38 -23.09
N THR A 7 -38.63 -21.58 -24.12
CA THR A 7 -38.17 -20.19 -23.98
C THR A 7 -39.30 -19.33 -23.40
N HIS A 8 -38.99 -18.19 -22.78
CA HIS A 8 -39.77 -16.94 -22.85
C HIS A 8 -38.90 -15.75 -22.39
N GLN A 9 -39.07 -14.60 -23.04
CA GLN A 9 -38.38 -13.34 -22.77
C GLN A 9 -39.30 -12.32 -22.07
N TYR A 10 -38.75 -11.13 -21.81
CA TYR A 10 -39.44 -9.85 -21.54
C TYR A 10 -39.75 -9.54 -20.04
N PRO A 11 -40.12 -8.29 -19.69
CA PRO A 11 -39.11 -7.27 -19.37
C PRO A 11 -39.44 -6.46 -18.10
N TYR A 12 -38.56 -5.57 -17.65
CA TYR A 12 -38.92 -4.60 -16.61
C TYR A 12 -38.60 -3.15 -16.99
N TYR A 13 -39.67 -2.37 -17.16
CA TYR A 13 -39.71 -0.92 -17.18
C TYR A 13 -40.57 -0.48 -15.99
N VAL A 14 -40.04 0.33 -15.07
CA VAL A 14 -40.85 1.01 -14.04
C VAL A 14 -40.35 2.45 -13.84
N ASN A 15 -41.28 3.39 -13.97
CA ASN A 15 -41.19 4.79 -13.55
C ASN A 15 -42.04 4.98 -12.27
N HIS A 16 -41.93 6.03 -11.46
CA HIS A 16 -41.38 7.39 -11.62
C HIS A 16 -40.91 7.89 -10.20
N PRO A 17 -40.76 9.19 -9.82
CA PRO A 17 -41.10 10.45 -10.50
C PRO A 17 -39.99 11.54 -10.54
N ALA A 18 -40.19 12.48 -11.45
CA ALA A 18 -39.43 13.73 -11.51
C ALA A 18 -39.99 14.80 -10.54
N TYR A 19 -39.09 15.62 -9.97
CA TYR A 19 -39.41 16.97 -9.52
C TYR A 19 -38.62 17.97 -10.36
N GLY A 20 -39.33 18.94 -10.94
CA GLY A 20 -38.76 19.86 -11.93
C GLY A 20 -38.36 21.23 -11.38
N TYR A 21 -37.31 21.78 -11.98
CA TYR A 21 -37.03 23.20 -12.19
C TYR A 21 -37.01 24.18 -11.00
N ARG A 22 -35.81 24.75 -10.79
CA ARG A 22 -35.64 26.20 -11.01
C ARG A 22 -34.41 26.49 -11.85
N SER A 23 -34.60 27.31 -12.88
CA SER A 23 -33.57 27.76 -13.84
C SER A 23 -32.87 29.02 -13.35
N SER A 24 -31.57 29.13 -13.63
CA SER A 24 -30.83 30.41 -13.66
C SER A 24 -29.65 30.34 -14.63
N THR A 25 -29.96 30.33 -15.93
CA THR A 25 -29.19 30.94 -17.04
C THR A 25 -27.64 30.88 -17.02
N GLY A 26 -27.06 30.11 -17.94
CA GLY A 26 -25.63 30.19 -18.30
C GLY A 26 -25.29 29.30 -19.50
N TYR A 27 -24.82 29.90 -20.60
CA TYR A 27 -24.55 29.27 -21.90
C TYR A 27 -23.71 27.97 -21.85
N TRP A 28 -24.17 26.93 -22.54
CA TRP A 28 -23.39 25.75 -22.92
C TRP A 28 -22.97 25.83 -24.40
N PRO A 29 -21.68 25.68 -24.75
CA PRO A 29 -21.27 25.11 -26.03
C PRO A 29 -21.33 23.56 -25.99
N GLY A 30 -21.46 22.94 -27.16
CA GLY A 30 -21.68 21.49 -27.33
C GLY A 30 -20.50 20.57 -26.98
N PRO A 31 -20.64 19.25 -27.22
CA PRO A 31 -19.82 18.22 -26.58
C PRO A 31 -18.37 18.21 -27.07
N VAL A 32 -17.43 18.25 -26.12
CA VAL A 32 -16.02 17.92 -26.37
C VAL A 32 -15.85 16.39 -26.51
N PRO A 33 -15.12 15.89 -27.53
CA PRO A 33 -14.99 14.45 -27.76
C PRO A 33 -14.26 13.70 -26.63
N ASN A 34 -14.80 12.55 -26.25
CA ASN A 34 -14.32 11.69 -25.17
C ASN A 34 -13.08 10.86 -25.58
N GLN A 35 -11.98 11.52 -25.94
CA GLN A 35 -10.72 10.86 -26.35
C GLN A 35 -9.48 11.36 -25.60
N ALA A 36 -9.55 12.50 -24.90
CA ALA A 36 -8.40 13.04 -24.16
C ALA A 36 -8.18 12.39 -22.78
N TYR A 37 -9.21 11.77 -22.19
CA TYR A 37 -9.13 11.25 -20.82
C TYR A 37 -8.21 10.03 -20.64
N GLY A 38 -7.88 9.26 -21.69
CA GLY A 38 -6.89 8.18 -21.56
C GLY A 38 -5.46 8.69 -21.38
N SER A 39 -5.00 9.55 -22.27
CA SER A 39 -3.58 9.92 -22.43
C SER A 39 -2.95 10.60 -21.19
N TYR A 40 -3.73 11.38 -20.44
CA TYR A 40 -3.22 12.05 -19.23
C TYR A 40 -3.04 11.13 -18.01
N TYR A 41 -3.66 9.94 -18.01
CA TYR A 41 -3.44 8.92 -16.97
C TYR A 41 -2.20 8.07 -17.27
N TYR A 42 -1.96 7.74 -18.54
CA TYR A 42 -0.79 6.94 -18.99
C TYR A 42 0.56 7.46 -18.47
N ASN A 43 0.75 8.78 -18.40
CA ASN A 43 2.01 9.38 -17.91
C ASN A 43 2.05 9.61 -16.40
N ARG A 44 0.95 9.38 -15.66
CA ARG A 44 0.86 9.67 -14.21
C ARG A 44 0.90 8.42 -13.33
N LEU A 45 0.71 7.23 -13.89
CA LEU A 45 1.03 5.94 -13.24
C LEU A 45 2.54 5.62 -13.26
N MET A 46 3.40 6.64 -13.13
CA MET A 46 4.76 6.41 -12.66
C MET A 46 4.67 5.79 -11.26
N ALA A 47 5.40 4.69 -11.04
CA ALA A 47 5.31 3.88 -9.84
C ALA A 47 5.58 4.72 -8.57
N LYS A 48 4.50 5.14 -7.93
CA LYS A 48 4.51 5.91 -6.70
C LYS A 48 3.49 5.30 -5.76
N ASP A 49 3.96 4.97 -4.57
CA ASP A 49 3.11 4.65 -3.44
C ASP A 49 2.41 5.93 -2.95
N TYR A 50 1.08 5.90 -2.90
CA TYR A 50 0.24 7.03 -2.52
C TYR A 50 -0.05 7.09 -1.01
N GLY A 51 0.46 6.13 -0.23
CA GLY A 51 0.31 6.08 1.20
C GLY A 51 1.02 7.22 1.95
N PRO A 52 0.62 7.52 3.21
CA PRO A 52 -0.62 7.13 3.87
C PRO A 52 -1.78 8.09 3.52
N SER A 53 -1.72 8.79 2.39
CA SER A 53 -2.65 9.88 2.06
C SER A 53 -4.05 9.36 1.67
N PRO A 54 -5.13 10.14 1.87
CA PRO A 54 -6.44 9.83 1.29
C PRO A 54 -6.34 9.66 -0.23
N PHE A 55 -6.78 8.51 -0.75
CA PHE A 55 -6.53 8.12 -2.13
C PHE A 55 -7.76 7.42 -2.74
N VAL A 56 -8.02 7.68 -4.01
CA VAL A 56 -9.09 7.06 -4.81
C VAL A 56 -8.52 6.76 -6.19
N ILE A 57 -8.71 5.53 -6.66
CA ILE A 57 -8.24 5.04 -7.95
C ILE A 57 -9.21 3.98 -8.49
N ASP A 58 -9.23 3.80 -9.80
CA ASP A 58 -9.78 2.60 -10.42
C ASP A 58 -8.80 1.44 -10.22
N ILE A 59 -9.07 0.59 -9.22
CA ILE A 59 -8.17 -0.51 -8.86
C ILE A 59 -8.17 -1.64 -9.91
N ASN A 60 -9.27 -1.83 -10.63
CA ASN A 60 -9.38 -2.83 -11.70
C ASN A 60 -8.42 -2.47 -12.84
N GLU A 61 -8.51 -1.24 -13.35
CA GLU A 61 -7.63 -0.73 -14.40
C GLU A 61 -6.18 -0.65 -13.95
N ALA A 62 -5.90 -0.15 -12.73
CA ALA A 62 -4.53 -0.08 -12.22
C ALA A 62 -3.88 -1.47 -12.13
N THR A 63 -4.63 -2.48 -11.68
CA THR A 63 -4.17 -3.87 -11.56
C THR A 63 -3.89 -4.48 -12.93
N LYS A 64 -4.80 -4.32 -13.90
CA LYS A 64 -4.64 -4.82 -15.28
C LYS A 64 -3.45 -4.18 -16.00
N GLN A 65 -3.23 -2.88 -15.77
CA GLN A 65 -2.15 -2.12 -16.40
C GLN A 65 -0.77 -2.38 -15.78
N ASN A 66 -0.67 -2.80 -14.51
CA ASN A 66 0.60 -3.13 -13.87
C ASN A 66 1.33 -4.28 -14.59
N GLN A 67 2.61 -4.08 -14.96
CA GLN A 67 3.43 -5.09 -15.65
C GLN A 67 4.57 -5.66 -14.80
N THR A 68 4.81 -5.10 -13.61
CA THR A 68 5.84 -5.60 -12.68
C THR A 68 5.33 -6.82 -11.93
N TYR A 69 6.26 -7.62 -11.41
CA TYR A 69 5.92 -8.69 -10.49
C TYR A 69 5.22 -8.19 -9.23
N ARG A 70 5.70 -7.09 -8.63
CA ARG A 70 5.08 -6.43 -7.46
C ARG A 70 5.29 -4.91 -7.51
N THR A 71 4.24 -4.12 -7.29
CA THR A 71 4.30 -2.65 -7.09
C THR A 71 3.49 -2.27 -5.85
N ALA A 72 4.08 -1.59 -4.88
CA ALA A 72 3.35 -0.95 -3.78
C ALA A 72 2.56 0.25 -4.31
N LEU A 73 1.22 0.17 -4.20
CA LEU A 73 0.31 1.23 -4.64
C LEU A 73 -0.04 2.19 -3.49
N TRP A 74 -0.23 1.65 -2.29
CA TRP A 74 -0.58 2.43 -1.11
C TRP A 74 -0.14 1.72 0.17
N THR A 75 0.74 2.34 0.95
CA THR A 75 1.20 1.82 2.25
C THR A 75 0.79 2.77 3.38
N GLY A 76 -0.13 2.32 4.23
CA GLY A 76 -0.54 3.02 5.45
C GLY A 76 0.10 2.44 6.70
N SER A 77 -0.39 2.83 7.88
CA SER A 77 0.06 2.25 9.16
C SER A 77 -0.54 0.87 9.46
N ASN A 78 -1.71 0.57 8.89
CA ASN A 78 -2.53 -0.59 9.28
C ASN A 78 -2.75 -1.59 8.13
N LEU A 79 -2.55 -1.16 6.88
CA LEU A 79 -2.63 -2.02 5.71
C LEU A 79 -1.74 -1.49 4.57
N GLN A 80 -1.40 -2.37 3.64
CA GLN A 80 -0.69 -2.06 2.40
C GLN A 80 -1.40 -2.71 1.22
N VAL A 81 -1.52 -1.98 0.10
CA VAL A 81 -2.03 -2.46 -1.18
C VAL A 81 -0.88 -2.58 -2.17
N THR A 82 -0.72 -3.76 -2.77
CA THR A 82 0.24 -4.00 -3.86
C THR A 82 -0.48 -4.51 -5.11
N LEU A 83 0.09 -4.22 -6.28
CA LEU A 83 -0.33 -4.74 -7.59
C LEU A 83 0.68 -5.80 -8.05
N MET A 84 0.20 -6.87 -8.67
CA MET A 84 1.04 -7.97 -9.14
C MET A 84 0.64 -8.44 -10.54
N SER A 85 1.62 -8.87 -11.33
CA SER A 85 1.45 -9.47 -12.65
C SER A 85 2.26 -10.76 -12.75
N ILE A 86 1.61 -11.90 -12.57
CA ILE A 86 2.27 -13.22 -12.59
C ILE A 86 2.27 -13.75 -14.03
N PRO A 87 3.41 -14.05 -14.66
CA PRO A 87 3.47 -14.57 -16.03
C PRO A 87 2.83 -15.96 -16.15
N PRO A 88 2.42 -16.40 -17.35
CA PRO A 88 1.91 -17.75 -17.61
C PRO A 88 2.84 -18.84 -17.04
N GLY A 89 2.29 -19.79 -16.28
CA GLY A 89 3.05 -20.85 -15.61
C GLY A 89 3.94 -20.39 -14.45
N GLY A 90 3.99 -19.09 -14.15
CA GLY A 90 4.63 -18.55 -12.95
C GLY A 90 3.71 -18.59 -11.73
N ASP A 91 4.29 -18.43 -10.56
CA ASP A 91 3.60 -18.45 -9.27
C ASP A 91 4.08 -17.29 -8.37
N ILE A 92 3.35 -17.00 -7.29
CA ILE A 92 3.83 -16.08 -6.25
C ILE A 92 5.04 -16.69 -5.52
N GLY A 93 5.01 -18.00 -5.28
CA GLY A 93 5.97 -18.69 -4.43
C GLY A 93 5.29 -19.13 -3.14
N LEU A 94 5.81 -20.20 -2.55
CA LEU A 94 5.28 -20.74 -1.30
C LEU A 94 5.76 -19.89 -0.12
N GLU A 95 4.87 -19.06 0.39
CA GLU A 95 5.14 -18.09 1.46
C GLU A 95 4.28 -18.38 2.71
N VAL A 96 4.63 -17.76 3.83
CA VAL A 96 3.82 -17.73 5.06
C VAL A 96 4.11 -16.43 5.81
N HIS A 97 3.05 -15.72 6.22
CA HIS A 97 3.19 -14.51 7.04
C HIS A 97 2.63 -14.77 8.44
N PRO A 98 3.47 -14.91 9.49
CA PRO A 98 3.00 -15.36 10.80
C PRO A 98 2.14 -14.35 11.56
N ASN A 99 2.16 -13.07 11.17
CA ASN A 99 1.50 -11.96 11.88
C ASN A 99 0.67 -11.04 10.95
N VAL A 100 0.41 -11.47 9.71
CA VAL A 100 -0.24 -10.64 8.67
C VAL A 100 -1.35 -11.44 8.03
N ASP A 101 -2.57 -10.93 8.09
CA ASP A 101 -3.66 -11.42 7.23
C ASP A 101 -3.49 -10.81 5.84
N GLN A 102 -3.72 -11.62 4.80
CA GLN A 102 -3.60 -11.19 3.42
C GLN A 102 -4.89 -11.47 2.65
N PHE A 103 -5.33 -10.49 1.87
CA PHE A 103 -6.44 -10.59 0.94
C PHE A 103 -5.89 -10.41 -0.48
N LEU A 104 -6.24 -11.30 -1.40
CA LEU A 104 -5.92 -11.14 -2.83
C LEU A 104 -7.24 -11.05 -3.61
N ARG A 105 -7.27 -10.22 -4.65
CA ARG A 105 -8.34 -10.27 -5.66
C ARG A 105 -7.75 -10.42 -7.04
N ILE A 106 -8.29 -11.36 -7.80
CA ILE A 106 -7.96 -11.55 -9.21
C ILE A 106 -8.80 -10.58 -10.04
N GLU A 107 -8.13 -9.86 -10.93
CA GLU A 107 -8.74 -8.87 -11.83
C GLU A 107 -8.60 -9.27 -13.30
N GLN A 108 -7.73 -10.25 -13.62
CA GLN A 108 -7.62 -10.84 -14.96
C GLN A 108 -6.87 -12.17 -14.90
N GLY A 109 -7.31 -13.16 -15.67
CA GLY A 109 -6.62 -14.43 -15.87
C GLY A 109 -7.24 -15.57 -15.07
N GLN A 110 -6.48 -16.66 -14.92
CA GLN A 110 -6.88 -17.83 -14.13
C GLN A 110 -5.67 -18.43 -13.41
N GLY A 111 -5.92 -19.02 -12.26
CA GLY A 111 -4.88 -19.63 -11.45
C GLY A 111 -5.39 -20.77 -10.58
N ILE A 112 -4.51 -21.28 -9.76
CA ILE A 112 -4.82 -22.21 -8.67
C ILE A 112 -4.20 -21.68 -7.38
N VAL A 113 -5.00 -21.59 -6.33
CA VAL A 113 -4.54 -21.28 -4.98
C VAL A 113 -4.38 -22.57 -4.20
N GLN A 114 -3.27 -22.68 -3.49
CA GLN A 114 -2.93 -23.79 -2.60
C GLN A 114 -2.64 -23.22 -1.20
N MET A 115 -3.24 -23.78 -0.15
CA MET A 115 -3.10 -23.31 1.23
C MET A 115 -3.08 -24.48 2.24
N GLY A 116 -2.41 -24.30 3.38
CA GLY A 116 -2.40 -25.28 4.46
C GLY A 116 -1.68 -24.85 5.73
N GLU A 117 -1.72 -25.72 6.76
CA GLU A 117 -1.12 -25.46 8.08
C GLU A 117 0.41 -25.54 8.08
N ASN A 118 1.00 -26.28 7.12
CA ASN A 118 2.45 -26.41 7.00
C ASN A 118 2.89 -26.56 5.53
N LYS A 119 4.13 -26.17 5.24
CA LYS A 119 4.72 -26.16 3.89
C LYS A 119 4.69 -27.48 3.10
N ASN A 120 4.48 -28.62 3.77
CA ASN A 120 4.46 -29.95 3.14
C ASN A 120 3.03 -30.49 2.95
N ASP A 121 2.00 -29.77 3.43
CA ASP A 121 0.60 -30.21 3.40
C ASP A 121 -0.31 -29.00 3.09
N LEU A 122 -0.48 -28.72 1.79
CA LEU A 122 -1.37 -27.68 1.26
C LEU A 122 -2.74 -28.28 0.93
N SER A 123 -3.44 -28.77 1.96
CA SER A 123 -4.69 -29.52 1.85
C SER A 123 -5.89 -28.74 1.28
N PHE A 124 -5.82 -27.41 1.22
CA PHE A 124 -6.79 -26.56 0.51
C PHE A 124 -6.26 -26.20 -0.88
N GLU A 125 -6.93 -26.67 -1.93
CA GLU A 125 -6.61 -26.33 -3.32
C GLU A 125 -7.87 -25.91 -4.09
N ARG A 126 -7.86 -24.75 -4.76
CA ARG A 126 -8.98 -24.25 -5.57
C ARG A 126 -8.49 -23.53 -6.82
N ASN A 127 -9.20 -23.72 -7.95
CA ASN A 127 -9.06 -22.83 -9.09
C ASN A 127 -9.63 -21.45 -8.75
N VAL A 128 -9.03 -20.40 -9.30
CA VAL A 128 -9.45 -19.00 -9.15
C VAL A 128 -9.43 -18.28 -10.50
N TYR A 129 -10.36 -17.36 -10.69
CA TYR A 129 -10.63 -16.66 -11.95
C TYR A 129 -10.84 -15.16 -11.71
N ASP A 130 -11.08 -14.40 -12.78
CA ASP A 130 -11.55 -13.01 -12.67
C ASP A 130 -12.74 -12.87 -11.69
N ASP A 131 -12.80 -11.74 -10.99
CA ASP A 131 -13.68 -11.45 -9.84
C ASP A 131 -13.51 -12.30 -8.57
N ASP A 132 -12.72 -13.39 -8.55
CA ASP A 132 -12.49 -14.17 -7.32
C ASP A 132 -11.62 -13.43 -6.28
N ALA A 133 -11.93 -13.67 -5.01
CA ALA A 133 -11.17 -13.20 -3.86
C ALA A 133 -10.63 -14.35 -3.01
N ILE A 134 -9.41 -14.18 -2.50
CA ILE A 134 -8.70 -15.16 -1.67
C ILE A 134 -8.41 -14.52 -0.32
N MET A 135 -8.86 -15.16 0.76
CA MET A 135 -8.55 -14.77 2.13
C MET A 135 -7.51 -15.74 2.71
N ILE A 136 -6.37 -15.21 3.12
CA ILE A 136 -5.22 -15.96 3.65
C ILE A 136 -4.97 -15.49 5.09
N PRO A 137 -5.39 -16.26 6.11
CA PRO A 137 -5.15 -15.92 7.50
C PRO A 137 -3.66 -15.99 7.87
N ALA A 138 -3.24 -15.14 8.81
CA ALA A 138 -1.90 -15.16 9.38
C ALA A 138 -1.47 -16.58 9.82
N GLY A 139 -0.24 -16.96 9.48
CA GLY A 139 0.32 -18.30 9.75
C GLY A 139 -0.05 -19.37 8.71
N THR A 140 -0.91 -19.09 7.74
CA THR A 140 -1.25 -20.03 6.66
C THR A 140 -0.16 -20.07 5.61
N TRP A 141 0.38 -21.26 5.32
CA TRP A 141 1.26 -21.49 4.17
C TRP A 141 0.43 -21.43 2.90
N HIS A 142 0.89 -20.68 1.90
CA HIS A 142 0.09 -20.42 0.71
C HIS A 142 0.94 -20.19 -0.55
N ASN A 143 0.35 -20.48 -1.71
CA ASN A 143 0.85 -20.07 -3.03
C ASN A 143 -0.32 -19.83 -3.99
N VAL A 144 -0.11 -18.99 -5.01
CA VAL A 144 -1.01 -18.83 -6.16
C VAL A 144 -0.20 -19.00 -7.44
N THR A 145 -0.56 -19.98 -8.25
CA THR A 145 0.09 -20.31 -9.53
C THR A 145 -0.81 -19.91 -10.69
N ASN A 146 -0.27 -19.20 -11.68
CA ASN A 146 -0.97 -18.87 -12.92
C ASN A 146 -1.06 -20.13 -13.81
N THR A 147 -2.30 -20.59 -14.05
CA THR A 147 -2.62 -21.77 -14.87
C THR A 147 -3.19 -21.39 -16.24
N GLY A 148 -3.17 -20.10 -16.59
CA GLY A 148 -3.56 -19.55 -17.89
C GLY A 148 -2.39 -19.38 -18.87
N ASP A 149 -2.74 -18.94 -20.07
CA ASP A 149 -1.85 -18.57 -21.17
C ASP A 149 -1.55 -17.04 -21.22
N THR A 150 -2.22 -16.26 -20.37
CA THR A 150 -2.04 -14.81 -20.22
C THR A 150 -1.58 -14.46 -18.80
N PRO A 151 -0.99 -13.27 -18.55
CA PRO A 151 -0.58 -12.87 -17.21
C PRO A 151 -1.77 -12.77 -16.25
N LEU A 152 -1.66 -13.41 -15.09
CA LEU A 152 -2.60 -13.29 -13.98
C LEU A 152 -2.38 -11.93 -13.32
N LYS A 153 -3.39 -11.05 -13.38
CA LYS A 153 -3.37 -9.72 -12.77
C LYS A 153 -4.17 -9.78 -11.49
N LEU A 154 -3.53 -9.37 -10.40
CA LEU A 154 -4.15 -9.37 -9.07
C LEU A 154 -3.61 -8.22 -8.23
N TYR A 155 -4.41 -7.77 -7.26
CA TYR A 155 -3.92 -6.92 -6.18
C TYR A 155 -3.96 -7.68 -4.86
N SER A 156 -3.03 -7.36 -3.98
CA SER A 156 -2.92 -7.89 -2.63
C SER A 156 -3.11 -6.77 -1.62
N ILE A 157 -3.83 -7.06 -0.54
CA ILE A 157 -3.94 -6.22 0.65
C ILE A 157 -3.37 -6.99 1.84
N TYR A 158 -2.31 -6.46 2.44
CA TYR A 158 -1.69 -6.98 3.66
C TYR A 158 -2.16 -6.16 4.86
N ALA A 159 -2.51 -6.81 5.97
CA ALA A 159 -2.81 -6.14 7.23
C ALA A 159 -2.13 -6.85 8.42
N PRO A 160 -1.11 -6.25 9.09
CA PRO A 160 -0.46 -4.96 8.79
C PRO A 160 0.35 -4.95 7.47
N PRO A 161 0.96 -3.80 7.06
CA PRO A 161 1.88 -3.75 5.92
C PRO A 161 2.99 -4.80 5.98
N ASN A 162 3.37 -5.36 4.82
CA ASN A 162 4.40 -6.41 4.73
C ASN A 162 5.70 -5.92 4.07
N HIS A 163 5.60 -5.13 3.01
CA HIS A 163 6.74 -4.62 2.23
C HIS A 163 7.07 -3.17 2.60
N PRO A 164 8.30 -2.68 2.37
CA PRO A 164 8.62 -1.26 2.47
C PRO A 164 7.70 -0.33 1.65
N PHE A 165 7.57 0.92 2.10
CA PHE A 165 6.90 1.98 1.34
C PHE A 165 7.57 2.16 -0.03
N GLY A 166 6.79 2.20 -1.11
CA GLY A 166 7.34 2.40 -2.45
C GLY A 166 8.08 1.21 -3.07
N THR A 167 7.95 0.01 -2.50
CA THR A 167 8.51 -1.23 -3.09
C THR A 167 8.06 -1.43 -4.54
N VAL A 168 9.02 -1.64 -5.44
CA VAL A 168 8.78 -2.09 -6.81
C VAL A 168 9.76 -3.22 -7.11
N HIS A 169 9.23 -4.40 -7.44
CA HIS A 169 9.98 -5.54 -7.93
C HIS A 169 9.51 -5.79 -9.37
N ALA A 170 10.34 -5.47 -10.36
CA ALA A 170 10.01 -5.66 -11.77
C ALA A 170 9.87 -7.15 -12.10
N THR A 171 10.74 -7.99 -11.51
CA THR A 171 10.76 -9.44 -11.71
C THR A 171 10.52 -10.22 -10.41
N LYS A 172 10.14 -11.51 -10.54
CA LYS A 172 10.06 -12.42 -9.38
C LYS A 172 11.43 -12.59 -8.70
N ALA A 173 12.53 -12.59 -9.47
CA ALA A 173 13.88 -12.76 -8.93
C ALA A 173 14.23 -11.62 -7.94
N GLU A 174 13.97 -10.37 -8.32
CA GLU A 174 14.13 -9.20 -7.42
C GLU A 174 13.31 -9.36 -6.13
N ALA A 175 12.07 -9.83 -6.24
CA ALA A 175 11.22 -10.05 -5.07
C ALA A 175 11.77 -11.14 -4.16
N MET A 176 12.19 -12.28 -4.71
CA MET A 176 12.75 -13.39 -3.91
C MET A 176 14.05 -12.97 -3.21
N THR A 177 14.94 -12.22 -3.87
CA THR A 177 16.12 -11.64 -3.21
C THR A 177 15.74 -10.70 -2.06
N ALA A 178 14.73 -9.84 -2.25
CA ALA A 178 14.25 -8.96 -1.20
C ALA A 178 13.61 -9.72 -0.01
N GLU A 179 12.86 -10.80 -0.25
CA GLU A 179 12.34 -11.65 0.84
C GLU A 179 13.47 -12.43 1.55
N GLU A 180 14.48 -12.91 0.82
CA GLU A 180 15.64 -13.60 1.40
C GLU A 180 16.47 -12.66 2.29
N ASP A 181 16.70 -11.42 1.86
CA ASP A 181 17.39 -10.38 2.64
C ASP A 181 16.59 -9.98 3.90
N ASN A 182 15.25 -9.99 3.85
CA ASN A 182 14.40 -9.77 5.01
C ASN A 182 14.31 -11.01 5.93
N GLY A 183 14.51 -12.22 5.39
CA GLY A 183 14.39 -13.50 6.10
C GLY A 183 15.70 -14.04 6.69
N GLN A 184 16.86 -13.63 6.18
CA GLN A 184 18.17 -14.10 6.64
C GLN A 184 18.92 -13.01 7.42
N GLY A 185 19.05 -13.20 8.74
CA GLY A 185 19.78 -12.29 9.63
C GLY A 185 21.30 -12.26 9.40
N ASN A 186 21.75 -11.61 8.32
CA ASN A 186 23.15 -11.37 8.00
C ASN A 186 23.43 -9.87 7.77
N GLY A 187 23.67 -9.13 8.86
CA GLY A 187 24.32 -7.82 8.85
C GLY A 187 23.52 -6.61 8.39
N ASN A 188 22.69 -6.72 7.34
CA ASN A 188 21.89 -5.63 6.80
C ASN A 188 20.47 -5.61 7.39
N THR A 189 20.34 -5.39 8.70
CA THR A 189 19.03 -5.30 9.36
C THR A 189 18.23 -4.10 8.82
N LEU A 190 17.32 -4.35 7.86
CA LEU A 190 16.41 -3.32 7.36
C LEU A 190 15.33 -3.03 8.43
N VAL A 191 15.45 -1.88 9.07
CA VAL A 191 14.43 -1.32 9.95
C VAL A 191 13.52 -0.45 9.07
N TYR A 192 12.24 -0.78 8.94
CA TYR A 192 11.28 0.00 8.12
C TYR A 192 11.81 0.41 6.72
N GLY A 193 12.52 -0.48 6.02
CA GLY A 193 13.05 -0.23 4.67
C GLY A 193 14.35 0.60 4.59
N LYS A 194 15.12 0.71 5.68
CA LYS A 194 16.48 1.28 5.70
C LYS A 194 17.40 0.48 6.62
N THR A 195 18.67 0.36 6.26
CA THR A 195 19.72 -0.14 7.18
C THR A 195 19.89 0.81 8.38
N PRO A 196 20.56 0.39 9.48
CA PRO A 196 20.77 1.26 10.63
C PRO A 196 21.60 2.50 10.29
N ASP A 197 22.61 2.36 9.42
CA ASP A 197 23.45 3.47 8.95
C ASP A 197 22.69 4.44 8.03
N GLU A 198 21.74 3.92 7.22
CA GLU A 198 20.84 4.77 6.46
C GLU A 198 19.83 5.50 7.34
N TRP A 199 19.42 4.92 8.47
CA TRP A 199 18.64 5.65 9.48
C TRP A 199 19.44 6.77 10.12
N VAL A 200 20.70 6.52 10.50
CA VAL A 200 21.60 7.56 11.05
C VAL A 200 21.78 8.72 10.06
N LYS A 201 22.00 8.42 8.77
CA LYS A 201 22.09 9.45 7.71
C LYS A 201 20.76 10.16 7.49
N TYR A 202 19.64 9.43 7.48
CA TYR A 202 18.32 10.02 7.25
C TYR A 202 17.89 10.96 8.39
N THR A 203 18.26 10.67 9.65
CA THR A 203 17.95 11.53 10.80
C THR A 203 19.02 12.58 11.11
N GLU A 204 20.08 12.68 10.31
CA GLU A 204 21.20 13.63 10.49
C GLU A 204 20.74 15.09 10.61
N TYR A 205 19.67 15.46 9.90
CA TYR A 205 19.02 16.78 10.05
C TYR A 205 18.64 17.09 11.50
N LEU A 206 17.95 16.16 12.18
CA LEU A 206 17.55 16.34 13.58
C LEU A 206 18.76 16.50 14.49
N VAL A 207 19.78 15.66 14.29
CA VAL A 207 21.03 15.70 15.08
C VAL A 207 21.71 17.06 14.97
N ASN A 208 21.74 17.66 13.77
CA ASN A 208 22.31 18.98 13.56
C ASN A 208 21.54 20.10 14.28
N GLU A 209 20.20 20.10 14.27
CA GLU A 209 19.40 21.08 15.01
C GLU A 209 19.65 20.98 16.53
N GLY A 210 19.65 19.76 17.09
CA GLY A 210 19.97 19.57 18.52
C GLY A 210 21.39 19.99 18.91
N LEU A 211 22.37 19.82 18.02
CA LEU A 211 23.72 20.33 18.24
C LEU A 211 23.77 21.87 18.24
N GLU A 212 22.89 22.56 17.50
CA GLU A 212 22.72 24.01 17.64
C GLU A 212 22.08 24.41 18.97
N ASP A 213 21.11 23.65 19.48
CA ASP A 213 20.51 23.92 20.79
C ASP A 213 21.46 23.65 21.97
N VAL A 214 22.34 22.65 21.86
CA VAL A 214 23.47 22.49 22.80
C VAL A 214 24.38 23.73 22.77
N LYS A 215 24.70 24.28 21.59
CA LYS A 215 25.52 25.52 21.48
C LYS A 215 24.80 26.75 22.05
N ARG A 216 23.47 26.79 21.98
CA ARG A 216 22.62 27.84 22.59
C ARG A 216 22.49 27.69 24.11
N GLY A 217 23.01 26.62 24.71
CA GLY A 217 22.94 26.37 26.16
C GLY A 217 21.59 25.85 26.64
N ILE A 218 20.79 25.25 25.75
CA ILE A 218 19.54 24.58 26.12
C ILE A 218 19.88 23.31 26.94
N ASN A 219 19.12 23.04 28.00
CA ASN A 219 19.44 21.91 28.88
C ASN A 219 19.18 20.56 28.20
N ALA A 220 20.00 19.56 28.53
CA ALA A 220 19.95 18.24 27.90
C ALA A 220 18.62 17.50 28.11
N THR A 221 17.90 17.73 29.22
CA THR A 221 16.60 17.10 29.48
C THR A 221 15.56 17.53 28.44
N HIS A 222 15.54 18.81 28.08
CA HIS A 222 14.64 19.35 27.06
C HIS A 222 14.99 18.79 25.68
N ILE A 223 16.27 18.89 25.26
CA ILE A 223 16.74 18.39 23.96
C ILE A 223 16.40 16.90 23.79
N LEU A 224 16.65 16.06 24.81
CA LEU A 224 16.31 14.63 24.73
C LEU A 224 14.80 14.38 24.61
N GLN A 225 13.95 15.18 25.26
CA GLN A 225 12.49 15.05 25.13
C GLN A 225 12.02 15.41 23.71
N GLU A 226 12.58 16.46 23.13
CA GLU A 226 12.28 16.86 21.75
C GLU A 226 12.71 15.79 20.74
N PHE A 227 13.95 15.30 20.84
CA PHE A 227 14.47 14.25 19.96
C PHE A 227 13.66 12.95 20.02
N ILE A 228 13.22 12.53 21.21
CA ILE A 228 12.38 11.34 21.36
C ILE A 228 11.02 11.57 20.66
N LEU A 229 10.42 12.75 20.78
CA LEU A 229 9.16 13.08 20.11
C LEU A 229 9.33 13.18 18.58
N MET A 230 10.41 13.80 18.10
CA MET A 230 10.73 13.87 16.67
C MET A 230 10.98 12.46 16.09
N GLY A 231 11.74 11.62 16.79
CA GLY A 231 11.97 10.22 16.39
C GLY A 231 10.68 9.38 16.34
N LEU A 232 9.74 9.60 17.26
CA LEU A 232 8.41 8.95 17.23
C LEU A 232 7.55 9.43 16.04
N LEU A 233 7.70 10.68 15.59
CA LEU A 233 7.02 11.19 14.41
C LEU A 233 7.66 10.67 13.11
N VAL A 234 8.99 10.61 13.05
CA VAL A 234 9.74 9.98 11.95
C VAL A 234 9.35 8.50 11.80
N GLY A 235 9.27 7.76 12.91
CA GLY A 235 8.75 6.38 12.94
C GLY A 235 7.28 6.24 12.54
N LYS A 236 6.52 7.34 12.45
CA LYS A 236 5.16 7.40 11.90
C LYS A 236 5.11 7.92 10.44
N GLY A 237 6.27 7.99 9.76
CA GLY A 237 6.37 8.40 8.36
C GLY A 237 6.49 9.91 8.12
N TYR A 238 6.78 10.71 9.15
CA TYR A 238 7.13 12.13 8.95
C TYR A 238 8.56 12.23 8.41
N THR A 239 8.85 13.24 7.58
CA THR A 239 10.25 13.58 7.29
C THR A 239 10.91 14.18 8.55
N PRO A 240 12.25 14.13 8.67
CA PRO A 240 12.99 14.78 9.76
C PRO A 240 12.58 16.24 9.97
N GLU A 241 12.50 17.02 8.89
CA GLU A 241 12.13 18.44 8.91
C GLU A 241 10.68 18.61 9.39
N LYS A 242 9.76 17.79 8.89
CA LYS A 242 8.34 17.86 9.29
C LYS A 242 8.16 17.43 10.75
N ALA A 243 8.95 16.48 11.24
CA ALA A 243 8.95 16.07 12.64
C ALA A 243 9.46 17.20 13.55
N TYR A 244 10.56 17.84 13.17
CA TYR A 244 11.12 19.02 13.84
C TYR A 244 10.12 20.18 13.92
N GLU A 245 9.59 20.64 12.78
CA GLU A 245 8.57 21.69 12.70
C GLU A 245 7.35 21.41 13.60
N THR A 246 6.94 20.15 13.67
CA THR A 246 5.77 19.72 14.43
C THR A 246 6.02 19.79 15.94
N VAL A 247 7.21 19.39 16.41
CA VAL A 247 7.56 19.44 17.84
C VAL A 247 7.80 20.88 18.31
N GLU A 248 8.52 21.68 17.51
CA GLU A 248 8.67 23.13 17.70
C GLU A 248 7.32 23.85 17.77
N GLU A 249 6.37 23.52 16.87
CA GLU A 249 5.00 24.04 16.95
C GLU A 249 4.32 23.65 18.27
N TRP A 250 4.47 22.40 18.73
CA TRP A 250 3.81 21.94 19.96
C TRP A 250 4.36 22.64 21.21
N GLU A 251 5.64 22.95 21.25
CA GLU A 251 6.20 23.78 22.32
C GLU A 251 5.74 25.24 22.19
N ARG A 252 5.96 25.88 21.03
CA ARG A 252 5.65 27.30 20.79
C ARG A 252 4.18 27.62 21.04
N THR A 253 3.26 26.72 20.70
CA THR A 253 1.81 26.87 20.93
C THR A 253 1.35 26.45 22.33
N GLY A 254 2.22 25.83 23.13
CA GLY A 254 1.88 25.30 24.46
C GLY A 254 1.01 24.02 24.42
N LYS A 255 0.87 23.39 23.26
CA LYS A 255 0.24 22.07 23.11
C LYS A 255 0.97 21.01 23.93
N SER A 256 2.30 21.10 24.01
CA SER A 256 3.12 20.36 24.97
C SER A 256 3.54 21.25 26.14
N LYS A 257 2.77 21.20 27.22
CA LYS A 257 3.11 21.89 28.48
C LYS A 257 4.42 21.39 29.10
N LEU A 258 4.76 20.12 28.89
CA LEU A 258 5.98 19.51 29.42
C LEU A 258 7.24 20.02 28.72
N LEU A 259 7.22 20.22 27.40
CA LEU A 259 8.35 20.82 26.67
C LEU A 259 8.59 22.28 27.11
N GLN A 260 7.51 23.08 27.23
CA GLN A 260 7.61 24.45 27.74
C GLN A 260 8.11 24.55 29.19
N GLN A 261 7.93 23.50 29.99
CA GLN A 261 8.45 23.40 31.34
C GLN A 261 9.93 22.99 31.33
N SER A 262 10.29 21.95 30.57
CA SER A 262 11.67 21.47 30.53
C SER A 262 12.64 22.49 29.93
N LYS A 263 12.25 23.30 28.92
CA LYS A 263 13.11 24.37 28.37
C LYS A 263 13.51 25.44 29.40
N LYS A 264 12.70 25.60 30.46
CA LYS A 264 12.91 26.57 31.54
C LYS A 264 13.67 26.00 32.74
N MET A 265 13.99 24.72 32.72
CA MET A 265 14.90 24.12 33.71
C MET A 265 16.32 24.61 33.44
N GLN A 266 17.00 25.05 34.50
CA GLN A 266 18.42 25.37 34.52
C GLN A 266 19.22 24.13 34.94
#